data_AF-A0A8H4QRA2-F1
#
_entry.id   AF-A0A8H4QRA2-F1
#
_cell.length_a   1.000
_cell.length_b   1.000
_cell.length_c   1.000
_cell.angle_alpha   90.00
_cell.angle_beta   90.00
_cell.angle_gamma   90.00
#
_symmetry.space_group_name_H-M   'P 1'
#
loop_
_entity.id
_entity.type
_entity.pdbx_description
1 polymer ?
#
loop_
_entity_poly.entity_id
_entity_poly.type
_entity_poly.pdbx_seq_one_letter_code
_entity_poly.pdbx_strand_id
1 'polypeptide(L)'
;MSPEAEQKYWEKSHIYHLKLQRTDARYTDPNNGRFKMPAKNEPPLVMYYTPAPPPPERKENPRKLKRYYLAPRDYWKWHRMVFEGENHPTMAQAARLRSMHDPEELREIHRISRMLPNGKSFKPWNPKYRKKWLKWREARRKALEEYP
;
A
#
# COMPACT_ATOMS: atom_id res chain seq x y z
N MET A 1 8.10 2.55 19.34
CA MET A 1 7.52 3.51 20.29
C MET A 1 8.62 4.33 20.93
N SER A 2 8.66 5.62 20.61
CA SER A 2 9.48 6.59 21.34
C SER A 2 8.83 6.88 22.70
N PRO A 3 9.60 6.97 23.81
CA PRO A 3 9.08 7.35 25.13
C PRO A 3 8.24 8.64 25.11
N GLU A 4 8.58 9.56 24.20
CA GLU A 4 7.91 10.86 24.06
C GLU A 4 6.46 10.72 23.55
N ALA A 5 6.19 9.75 22.68
CA ALA A 5 4.85 9.50 22.14
C ALA A 5 3.92 8.90 23.20
N GLU A 6 4.47 8.09 24.11
CA GLU A 6 3.76 7.48 25.22
C GLU A 6 3.38 8.52 26.28
N GLN A 7 4.31 9.42 26.65
CA GLN A 7 4.03 10.49 27.62
C GLN A 7 2.90 11.41 27.16
N LYS A 8 2.91 11.83 25.89
CA LYS A 8 1.85 12.67 25.29
C LYS A 8 0.48 11.98 25.26
N TYR A 9 0.47 10.65 25.14
CA TYR A 9 -0.76 9.85 25.21
C TYR A 9 -1.35 9.85 26.62
N TRP A 10 -0.50 9.64 27.64
CA TRP A 10 -0.92 9.64 29.04
C TRP A 10 -1.42 11.01 29.50
N GLU A 11 -0.75 12.10 29.09
CA GLU A 11 -1.20 13.47 29.40
C GLU A 11 -2.59 13.79 28.83
N LYS A 12 -2.87 13.39 27.59
CA LYS A 12 -4.20 13.56 26.98
C LYS A 12 -5.26 12.74 27.70
N SER A 13 -4.94 11.48 28.03
CA SER A 13 -5.87 10.58 28.72
C SER A 13 -6.25 11.10 30.11
N HIS A 14 -5.29 11.69 30.84
CA HIS A 14 -5.52 12.30 32.13
C HIS A 14 -6.50 13.48 32.08
N ILE A 15 -6.42 14.33 31.04
CA ILE A 15 -7.35 15.45 30.84
C ILE A 15 -8.79 14.95 30.64
N TYR A 16 -8.99 13.88 29.85
CA TYR A 16 -10.32 13.30 29.65
C TYR A 16 -10.86 12.65 30.92
N HIS A 17 -10.00 12.01 31.71
CA HIS A 17 -10.38 11.45 33.01
C HIS A 17 -10.94 12.52 33.96
N LEU A 18 -10.23 13.66 34.08
CA LEU A 18 -10.68 14.80 34.89
C LEU A 18 -12.01 15.42 34.38
N LYS A 19 -12.25 15.39 33.06
CA LYS A 19 -13.53 15.86 32.48
C LYS A 19 -14.69 14.93 32.79
N LEU A 20 -14.48 13.60 32.74
CA LEU A 20 -15.51 12.62 33.10
C LEU A 20 -15.89 12.70 34.59
N GLN A 21 -14.93 12.86 35.50
CA GLN A 21 -15.23 12.95 36.93
C GLN A 21 -15.97 14.23 37.33
N ARG A 22 -15.85 15.32 36.56
CA ARG A 22 -16.52 16.60 36.86
C ARG A 22 -17.97 16.67 36.43
N THR A 23 -18.47 15.72 35.64
CA THR A 23 -19.80 15.81 35.03
C THR A 23 -20.61 14.54 35.28
N ASP A 24 -20.97 14.29 36.55
CA ASP A 24 -22.12 13.43 36.81
C ASP A 24 -23.35 14.29 37.15
N ALA A 25 -24.02 14.74 36.09
CA ALA A 25 -25.26 15.53 36.18
C ALA A 25 -26.44 14.73 36.76
N ARG A 26 -26.26 13.44 37.11
CA ARG A 26 -27.31 12.57 37.66
C ARG A 26 -27.44 12.66 39.18
N TYR A 27 -26.44 13.16 39.88
CA TYR A 27 -26.41 13.21 41.36
C TYR A 27 -26.67 14.59 41.97
N THR A 28 -26.77 15.65 41.17
CA THR A 28 -27.16 16.99 41.65
C THR A 28 -28.67 17.18 41.54
N ASP A 29 -29.39 17.05 42.66
CA ASP A 29 -30.78 17.52 42.76
C ASP A 29 -30.78 19.05 42.89
N PRO A 30 -31.26 19.81 41.88
CA PRO A 30 -31.23 21.28 41.91
C PRO A 30 -32.08 21.88 43.03
N ASN A 31 -32.99 21.11 43.63
CA ASN A 31 -33.96 21.63 44.60
C ASN A 31 -33.67 21.30 46.07
N ASN A 32 -32.76 20.36 46.40
CA ASN A 32 -32.61 19.96 47.81
C ASN A 32 -31.24 19.43 48.25
N GLY A 33 -30.19 19.51 47.42
CA GLY A 33 -28.81 19.22 47.83
C GLY A 33 -28.54 17.79 48.37
N ARG A 34 -29.49 16.86 48.25
CA ARG A 34 -29.34 15.46 48.67
C ARG A 34 -28.94 14.58 47.49
N PHE A 35 -28.02 13.65 47.74
CA PHE A 35 -27.62 12.61 46.78
C PHE A 35 -28.83 11.71 46.45
N LYS A 36 -29.24 11.66 45.17
CA LYS A 36 -30.22 10.68 44.67
C LYS A 36 -29.55 9.31 44.54
N MET A 37 -30.20 8.27 45.05
CA MET A 37 -29.78 6.89 44.78
C MET A 37 -30.14 6.52 43.32
N PRO A 38 -29.28 5.80 42.59
CA PRO A 38 -29.51 5.47 41.18
C PRO A 38 -30.72 4.53 41.01
N ALA A 39 -31.56 4.80 40.01
CA ALA A 39 -32.70 3.94 39.70
C ALA A 39 -32.25 2.58 39.15
N LYS A 40 -33.07 1.52 39.37
CA LYS A 40 -32.76 0.11 39.03
C LYS A 40 -32.45 -0.15 37.54
N ASN A 41 -32.78 0.80 36.66
CA ASN A 41 -32.61 0.71 35.21
C ASN A 41 -31.57 1.71 34.67
N GLU A 42 -30.80 2.37 35.53
CA GLU A 42 -29.75 3.27 35.07
C GLU A 42 -28.51 2.49 34.59
N PRO A 43 -27.89 2.93 33.49
CA PRO A 43 -26.65 2.31 33.02
C PRO A 43 -25.58 2.39 34.12
N PRO A 44 -24.80 1.32 34.33
CA PRO A 44 -23.88 1.22 35.46
C PRO A 44 -22.90 2.39 35.46
N LEU A 45 -22.70 2.94 36.65
CA LEU A 45 -21.77 4.04 36.85
C LEU A 45 -20.36 3.52 36.59
N VAL A 46 -19.73 4.01 35.53
CA VAL A 46 -18.35 3.66 35.19
C VAL A 46 -17.43 4.38 36.18
N MET A 47 -17.09 3.68 37.26
CA MET A 47 -16.30 4.23 38.37
C MET A 47 -14.87 4.61 37.97
N TYR A 48 -14.35 3.98 36.91
CA TYR A 48 -13.04 4.28 36.36
C TYR A 48 -13.03 3.99 34.87
N TYR A 49 -12.46 4.91 34.10
CA TYR A 49 -12.20 4.73 32.68
C TYR A 49 -10.77 4.22 32.52
N THR A 50 -10.61 2.97 32.07
CA THR A 50 -9.32 2.44 31.64
C THR A 50 -9.14 2.79 30.16
N PRO A 51 -8.28 3.76 29.78
CA PRO A 51 -8.02 4.04 28.38
C PRO A 51 -7.45 2.80 27.72
N ALA A 52 -7.95 2.47 26.53
CA ALA A 52 -7.36 1.40 25.72
C ALA A 52 -5.86 1.69 25.52
N PRO A 53 -4.98 0.69 25.55
CA PRO A 53 -3.58 0.93 25.20
C PRO A 53 -3.49 1.54 23.80
N PRO A 54 -2.54 2.45 23.54
CA PRO A 54 -2.38 3.03 22.21
C PRO A 54 -2.22 1.90 21.19
N PRO A 55 -2.84 2.01 20.01
CA PRO A 55 -2.69 0.97 18.98
C PRO A 55 -1.20 0.80 18.70
N PRO A 56 -0.71 -0.46 18.58
CA PRO A 56 0.69 -0.69 18.23
C PRO A 56 1.01 0.09 16.97
N GLU A 57 2.19 0.72 16.94
CA GLU A 57 2.68 1.42 15.75
C GLU A 57 2.39 0.54 14.54
N ARG A 58 1.63 1.07 13.57
CA ARG A 58 1.41 0.40 12.30
C ARG A 58 2.78 0.23 11.69
N LYS A 59 3.41 -0.92 11.91
CA LYS A 59 4.56 -1.36 11.14
C LYS A 59 4.08 -1.23 9.70
N GLU A 60 4.65 -0.29 8.96
CA GLU A 60 4.40 -0.22 7.53
C GLU A 60 4.77 -1.61 7.02
N ASN A 61 3.75 -2.41 6.68
CA ASN A 61 4.01 -3.68 6.03
C ASN A 61 4.91 -3.33 4.85
N PRO A 62 6.13 -3.90 4.76
CA PRO A 62 7.02 -3.61 3.65
C PRO A 62 6.18 -3.83 2.42
N ARG A 63 5.90 -2.73 1.69
CA ARG A 63 4.82 -2.66 0.70
C ARG A 63 4.91 -3.92 -0.14
N LYS A 64 4.01 -4.89 0.09
CA LYS A 64 4.03 -6.18 -0.62
C LYS A 64 4.26 -5.85 -2.07
N LEU A 65 5.41 -6.24 -2.63
CA LEU A 65 5.88 -5.79 -3.93
C LEU A 65 4.71 -5.97 -4.90
N LYS A 66 3.98 -4.88 -5.20
CA LYS A 66 2.69 -5.02 -5.88
C LYS A 66 3.01 -5.64 -7.22
N ARG A 67 2.57 -6.88 -7.43
CA ARG A 67 2.75 -7.60 -8.70
C ARG A 67 2.29 -6.65 -9.80
N TYR A 68 3.22 -6.27 -10.66
CA TYR A 68 2.92 -5.32 -11.72
C TYR A 68 2.08 -6.05 -12.76
N TYR A 69 0.85 -5.60 -12.97
CA TYR A 69 0.00 -6.20 -13.98
C TYR A 69 0.38 -5.68 -15.36
N LEU A 70 0.81 -6.59 -16.23
CA LEU A 70 1.06 -6.35 -17.65
C LEU A 70 0.03 -7.13 -18.47
N ALA A 71 -0.67 -6.47 -19.40
CA ALA A 71 -1.61 -7.16 -20.27
C ALA A 71 -0.84 -8.08 -21.26
N PRO A 72 -1.37 -9.26 -21.60
CA PRO A 72 -0.69 -10.17 -22.55
C PRO A 72 -0.47 -9.54 -23.92
N ARG A 73 -1.36 -8.63 -24.34
CA ARG A 73 -1.26 -7.87 -25.59
C ARG A 73 -0.02 -6.97 -25.62
N ASP A 74 0.27 -6.32 -24.50
CA ASP A 74 1.42 -5.43 -24.38
C ASP A 74 2.73 -6.21 -24.36
N TYR A 75 2.74 -7.37 -23.70
CA TYR A 75 3.86 -8.31 -23.75
C TYR A 75 4.13 -8.80 -25.17
N TRP A 76 3.08 -9.26 -25.86
CA TRP A 76 3.16 -9.70 -27.25
C TRP A 76 3.69 -8.58 -28.17
N LYS A 77 3.14 -7.38 -28.02
CA LYS A 77 3.55 -6.20 -28.78
C LYS A 77 5.03 -5.88 -28.54
N TRP A 78 5.46 -5.84 -27.28
CA TRP A 78 6.87 -5.64 -26.91
C TRP A 78 7.78 -6.68 -27.55
N HIS A 79 7.39 -7.96 -27.52
CA HIS A 79 8.21 -9.04 -28.06
C HIS A 79 8.46 -8.85 -29.56
N ARG A 80 7.41 -8.48 -30.33
CA ARG A 80 7.56 -8.17 -31.75
C ARG A 80 8.50 -6.97 -31.98
N MET A 81 8.37 -5.93 -31.16
CA MET A 81 9.19 -4.71 -31.29
C MET A 81 10.68 -4.93 -31.02
N VAL A 82 11.01 -5.84 -30.10
CA VAL A 82 12.39 -6.05 -29.60
C VAL A 82 13.12 -7.16 -30.34
N PHE A 83 12.44 -8.27 -30.62
CA PHE A 83 13.05 -9.44 -31.24
C PHE A 83 12.78 -9.46 -32.74
N GLU A 84 13.82 -9.77 -33.51
CA GLU A 84 13.74 -9.91 -34.97
C GLU A 84 13.23 -11.31 -35.33
N GLY A 85 12.52 -11.41 -36.45
CA GLY A 85 12.02 -12.68 -36.99
C GLY A 85 10.50 -12.85 -36.86
N GLU A 86 10.00 -13.96 -37.39
CA GLU A 86 8.56 -14.29 -37.40
C GLU A 86 8.13 -15.12 -36.19
N ASN A 87 9.08 -15.75 -35.50
CA ASN A 87 8.83 -16.53 -34.30
C ASN A 87 8.54 -15.60 -33.11
N HIS A 88 7.26 -15.29 -32.95
CA HIS A 88 6.74 -14.53 -31.83
C HIS A 88 5.73 -15.37 -31.06
N PRO A 89 5.65 -15.20 -29.72
CA PRO A 89 4.72 -15.95 -28.92
C PRO A 89 3.29 -15.67 -29.38
N THR A 90 2.40 -16.66 -29.28
CA THR A 90 0.96 -16.41 -29.41
C THR A 90 0.45 -15.64 -28.19
N MET A 91 -0.74 -15.05 -28.27
CA MET A 91 -1.35 -14.34 -27.13
C MET A 91 -1.47 -15.21 -25.86
N ALA A 92 -1.76 -16.51 -26.04
CA ALA A 92 -1.80 -17.47 -24.94
C ALA A 92 -0.41 -17.74 -24.34
N GLN A 93 0.62 -17.87 -25.17
CA GLN A 93 2.00 -18.01 -24.72
C GLN A 93 2.49 -16.74 -24.01
N ALA A 94 2.18 -15.55 -24.53
CA ALA A 94 2.49 -14.27 -23.89
C ALA A 94 1.87 -14.16 -22.48
N ALA A 95 0.64 -14.65 -22.30
CA ALA A 95 -0.03 -14.67 -21.00
C ALA A 95 0.69 -15.56 -19.97
N ARG A 96 1.38 -16.61 -20.43
CA ARG A 96 2.23 -17.49 -19.60
C ARG A 96 3.63 -16.89 -19.38
N LEU A 97 4.27 -16.38 -20.43
CA LEU A 97 5.62 -15.83 -20.35
C LEU A 97 5.72 -14.61 -19.44
N ARG A 98 4.69 -13.76 -19.40
CA ARG A 98 4.68 -12.60 -18.48
C ARG A 98 4.80 -12.99 -17.00
N SER A 99 4.41 -14.19 -16.58
CA SER A 99 4.53 -14.59 -15.17
C SER A 99 5.94 -15.02 -14.78
N MET A 100 6.84 -15.20 -15.75
CA MET A 100 8.25 -15.55 -15.52
C MET A 100 9.12 -14.32 -15.25
N HIS A 101 8.59 -13.11 -15.40
CA HIS A 101 9.32 -11.86 -15.29
C HIS A 101 9.14 -11.20 -13.93
N ASP A 102 10.20 -10.52 -13.48
CA ASP A 102 10.16 -9.70 -12.28
C ASP A 102 9.24 -8.48 -12.45
N PRO A 103 8.67 -7.93 -11.36
CA PRO A 103 7.81 -6.74 -11.46
C PRO A 103 8.49 -5.51 -12.07
N GLU A 104 9.81 -5.40 -11.94
CA GLU A 104 10.60 -4.34 -12.59
C GLU A 104 10.80 -4.59 -14.08
N GLU A 105 11.08 -5.84 -14.49
CA GLU A 105 11.13 -6.22 -15.89
C GLU A 105 9.80 -5.94 -16.57
N LEU A 106 8.70 -6.31 -15.93
CA LEU A 106 7.35 -6.07 -16.44
C LEU A 106 7.05 -4.58 -16.62
N ARG A 107 7.57 -3.71 -15.75
CA ARG A 107 7.45 -2.24 -15.90
C ARG A 107 8.20 -1.74 -17.13
N GLU A 108 9.43 -2.20 -17.35
CA GLU A 108 10.21 -1.76 -18.50
C GLU A 108 9.64 -2.31 -19.82
N ILE A 109 9.17 -3.57 -19.81
CA ILE A 109 8.44 -4.18 -20.92
C ILE A 109 7.21 -3.31 -21.27
N HIS A 110 6.40 -2.95 -20.27
CA HIS A 110 5.24 -2.09 -20.49
C HIS A 110 5.64 -0.73 -21.04
N ARG A 111 6.68 -0.10 -20.49
CA ARG A 111 7.20 1.19 -20.96
C ARG A 111 7.59 1.15 -22.43
N ILE A 112 8.33 0.13 -22.85
CA ILE A 112 8.75 -0.05 -24.25
C ILE A 112 7.52 -0.30 -25.15
N SER A 113 6.58 -1.16 -24.73
CA SER A 113 5.36 -1.46 -25.51
C SER A 113 4.51 -0.22 -25.80
N ARG A 114 4.52 0.77 -24.90
CA ARG A 114 3.78 2.04 -25.03
C ARG A 114 4.47 3.05 -25.95
N MET A 115 5.73 2.85 -26.32
CA MET A 115 6.45 3.79 -27.19
C MET A 115 5.99 3.76 -28.65
N LEU A 116 5.17 2.78 -29.04
CA LEU A 116 4.60 2.69 -30.38
C LEU A 116 3.10 3.05 -30.34
N PRO A 117 2.64 4.07 -31.10
CA PRO A 117 1.22 4.40 -31.18
C PRO A 117 0.42 3.22 -31.73
N ASN A 118 -0.75 2.94 -31.14
CA ASN A 118 -1.61 1.81 -31.53
C ASN A 118 -2.23 1.95 -32.93
N GLY A 119 -2.05 3.08 -33.63
CA GLY A 119 -2.75 3.42 -34.87
C GLY A 119 -1.90 3.65 -36.12
N LYS A 120 -0.56 3.58 -36.06
CA LYS A 120 0.28 3.66 -37.27
C LYS A 120 0.79 2.27 -37.61
N SER A 121 0.74 1.92 -38.91
CA SER A 121 1.28 0.70 -39.53
C SER A 121 2.34 0.04 -38.65
N PHE A 122 1.94 -1.00 -37.92
CA PHE A 122 2.78 -1.70 -36.96
C PHE A 122 3.95 -2.31 -37.72
N LYS A 123 5.06 -1.56 -37.83
CA LYS A 123 6.33 -2.11 -38.33
C LYS A 123 6.82 -3.06 -37.24
N PRO A 124 6.85 -4.38 -37.49
CA PRO A 124 6.96 -5.37 -36.43
C PRO A 124 8.20 -5.16 -35.57
N TRP A 125 9.33 -4.84 -36.19
CA TRP A 125 10.62 -4.75 -35.53
C TRP A 125 11.29 -3.40 -35.77
N ASN A 126 11.94 -2.85 -34.74
CA ASN A 126 12.80 -1.69 -34.88
C ASN A 126 14.02 -1.81 -33.93
N PRO A 127 15.25 -1.72 -34.44
CA PRO A 127 16.47 -1.90 -33.64
C PRO A 127 16.59 -0.88 -32.49
N LYS A 128 15.89 0.26 -32.57
CA LYS A 128 15.82 1.26 -31.50
C LYS A 128 15.26 0.68 -30.20
N TYR A 129 14.22 -0.16 -30.26
CA TYR A 129 13.61 -0.74 -29.07
C TYR A 129 14.46 -1.87 -28.50
N ARG A 130 15.09 -2.67 -29.38
CA ARG A 130 16.08 -3.68 -28.98
C ARG A 130 17.25 -3.06 -28.21
N LYS A 131 17.83 -1.96 -28.71
CA LYS A 131 18.91 -1.24 -28.02
C LYS A 131 18.49 -0.75 -26.64
N LYS A 132 17.27 -0.21 -26.49
CA LYS A 132 16.75 0.22 -25.18
C LYS A 132 16.61 -0.94 -24.21
N TRP A 133 16.06 -2.06 -24.67
CA TRP A 133 15.91 -3.26 -23.86
C TRP A 133 17.26 -3.82 -23.40
N LEU A 134 18.24 -3.94 -24.31
CA LEU A 134 19.58 -4.41 -23.99
C LEU A 134 20.30 -3.49 -22.99
N LYS A 135 20.24 -2.18 -23.22
CA LYS A 135 20.83 -1.19 -22.30
C LYS A 135 20.26 -1.31 -20.88
N TRP A 136 18.95 -1.51 -20.77
CA TRP A 136 18.30 -1.72 -19.47
C TRP A 136 18.74 -3.03 -18.80
N ARG A 137 18.82 -4.13 -19.57
CA ARG A 137 19.31 -5.41 -19.06
C ARG A 137 20.75 -5.34 -18.57
N GLU A 138 21.62 -4.62 -19.28
CA GLU A 138 23.00 -4.39 -18.87
C GLU A 138 23.07 -3.60 -17.57
N ALA A 139 22.31 -2.52 -17.46
CA ALA A 139 22.24 -1.73 -16.23
C ALA A 139 21.72 -2.55 -15.04
N ARG A 140 20.68 -3.39 -15.26
CA ARG A 140 20.13 -4.28 -14.23
C ARG A 140 21.16 -5.31 -13.78
N ARG A 141 21.86 -5.96 -14.71
CA ARG A 141 22.91 -6.92 -14.40
C ARG A 141 24.03 -6.27 -13.57
N LYS A 142 24.50 -5.10 -13.99
CA LYS A 142 25.52 -4.35 -13.24
C LYS A 142 25.04 -4.00 -11.82
N ALA A 143 23.79 -3.54 -11.67
CA ALA A 143 23.23 -3.22 -10.36
C ALA A 143 23.11 -4.45 -9.43
N LEU A 144 22.84 -5.63 -9.99
CA LEU A 144 22.83 -6.89 -9.23
C LEU A 144 24.23 -7.38 -8.86
N GLU A 145 25.23 -7.13 -9.71
CA GLU A 145 26.64 -7.46 -9.43
C GLU A 145 27.25 -6.51 -8.37
N GLU A 146 26.78 -5.26 -8.28
CA GLU A 146 27.30 -4.21 -7.39
C GLU A 146 26.75 -4.31 -5.94
N TYR A 147 25.67 -5.06 -5.72
CA TYR A 147 25.09 -5.34 -4.41
C TYR A 147 24.84 -6.85 -4.21
N PRO A 148 25.86 -7.62 -3.80
CA PRO A 148 25.73 -9.04 -3.45
C PRO A 148 24.95 -9.27 -2.15
#